data_AF-A0A3P3U1I7-F1
#
_entry.id   AF-A0A3P3U1I7-F1
#
_cell.length_a   1.000
_cell.length_b   1.000
_cell.length_c   1.000
_cell.angle_alpha   90.00
_cell.angle_beta   90.00
_cell.angle_gamma   90.00
#
_symmetry.space_group_name_H-M   'P 1'
#
loop_
_entity.id
_entity.type
_entity.pdbx_description
1 polymer ?
#
loop_
_entity_poly.entity_id
_entity_poly.type
_entity_poly.pdbx_seq_one_letter_code
_entity_poly.pdbx_strand_id
1 'polypeptide(L)' 'MSDKMKEMLPVSREEVEVSGVYRDELGREEYLRKGEEFPSDPVYGTMEWELKELAQEKNSKGHTDDRLIPKKD' A
#
# COMPACT_ATOMS: atom_id res chain seq x y z
N MET A 1 -6.37 -27.80 -10.27
CA MET A 1 -7.16 -27.11 -9.24
C MET A 1 -6.33 -25.92 -8.79
N SER A 2 -6.52 -24.76 -9.42
CA SER A 2 -5.79 -23.54 -9.02
C SER A 2 -6.47 -23.02 -7.78
N ASP A 3 -5.95 -23.41 -6.62
CA ASP A 3 -6.29 -22.84 -5.33
C ASP A 3 -5.85 -21.37 -5.38
N LYS A 4 -6.71 -20.50 -5.93
CA LYS A 4 -6.59 -19.06 -5.76
C LYS A 4 -6.78 -18.85 -4.27
N MET A 5 -5.66 -18.83 -3.55
CA MET A 5 -5.57 -18.35 -2.18
C MET A 5 -6.41 -17.09 -2.14
N LYS A 6 -7.57 -17.17 -1.49
CA LYS A 6 -8.44 -16.02 -1.29
C LYS A 6 -7.61 -15.10 -0.41
N GLU A 7 -7.00 -14.08 -1.01
CA GLU A 7 -6.19 -13.10 -0.26
C GLU A 7 -7.08 -12.60 0.89
N MET A 8 -6.66 -12.90 2.12
CA MET A 8 -7.35 -12.40 3.30
C MET A 8 -7.05 -10.91 3.37
N LEU A 9 -8.11 -10.10 3.42
CA LEU A 9 -7.94 -8.67 3.59
C LEU A 9 -7.39 -8.41 4.99
N PRO A 10 -6.49 -7.43 5.15
CA PRO A 10 -6.05 -7.00 6.46
C PRO A 10 -7.22 -6.42 7.26
N VAL A 11 -7.14 -6.54 8.59
CA VAL A 11 -8.16 -6.03 9.51
C VAL A 11 -7.64 -4.89 10.38
N SER A 12 -8.56 -4.12 10.97
CA SER A 12 -8.21 -3.07 11.94
C SER A 12 -7.22 -3.56 13.00
N ARG A 13 -6.25 -2.70 13.37
CA ARG A 13 -5.12 -2.94 14.28
C ARG A 13 -4.00 -3.83 13.74
N GLU A 14 -4.09 -4.32 12.50
CA GLU A 14 -2.93 -4.89 11.83
C GLU A 14 -2.02 -3.79 11.29
N GLU A 15 -0.75 -4.13 11.07
CA GLU A 15 0.24 -3.22 10.50
C GLU A 15 0.05 -3.14 8.97
N VAL A 16 0.08 -1.93 8.45
CA VAL A 16 -0.02 -1.65 7.02
C VAL A 16 1.28 -2.06 6.34
N GLU A 17 1.22 -3.06 5.46
CA GLU A 17 2.41 -3.60 4.79
C GLU A 17 2.93 -2.70 3.66
N VAL A 18 2.03 -1.99 2.98
CA VAL A 18 2.34 -1.11 1.84
C VAL A 18 1.58 0.20 1.95
N SER A 19 2.25 1.31 1.63
CA SER A 19 1.60 2.62 1.59
C SER A 19 0.61 2.69 0.43
N GLY A 20 -0.57 3.26 0.65
CA GLY A 20 -1.60 3.34 -0.37
C GLY A 20 -2.93 3.88 0.14
N VAL A 21 -3.92 3.94 -0.76
CA VAL A 21 -5.30 4.23 -0.43
C VAL A 21 -6.01 2.90 -0.18
N TYR A 22 -6.55 2.75 1.02
CA TYR A 22 -7.34 1.59 1.43
C TYR A 22 -8.79 1.96 1.61
N ARG A 23 -9.68 1.00 1.39
CA ARG A 23 -11.12 1.15 1.56
C ARG A 23 -11.65 0.18 2.60
N ASP A 24 -12.45 0.67 3.53
CA ASP A 24 -13.11 -0.17 4.54
C ASP A 24 -14.43 -0.78 4.05
N GLU A 25 -15.04 -1.61 4.89
CA GLU A 25 -16.34 -2.24 4.62
C GLU A 25 -17.50 -1.23 4.46
N LEU A 26 -17.37 -0.02 5.01
CA LEU A 26 -18.35 1.05 4.87
C LEU A 26 -18.15 1.86 3.58
N GLY A 27 -17.12 1.54 2.81
CA GLY A 27 -16.77 2.24 1.57
C GLY A 27 -16.01 3.55 1.77
N ARG A 28 -15.49 3.80 2.98
CA ARG A 28 -14.63 4.96 3.26
C ARG A 28 -13.22 4.67 2.77
N GLU A 29 -12.62 5.64 2.09
CA GLU A 29 -11.26 5.53 1.57
C GLU A 29 -10.30 6.39 2.40
N GLU A 30 -9.19 5.80 2.82
CA GLU A 30 -8.18 6.45 3.64
C GLU A 30 -6.77 6.13 3.14
N TYR A 31 -5.90 7.13 3.14
CA TYR A 31 -4.49 6.94 2.80
C TYR A 31 -3.72 6.49 4.03
N LEU A 32 -3.15 5.29 3.97
CA LEU A 32 -2.36 4.70 5.03
C LEU A 32 -0.93 4.48 4.56
N ARG A 33 0.03 4.70 5.47
CA ARG A 33 1.45 4.51 5.21
C ARG A 33 1.91 3.16 5.74
N LYS A 34 2.91 2.60 5.09
CA LYS A 34 3.60 1.41 5.58
C LYS A 34 4.06 1.61 7.03
N GLY A 35 3.73 0.66 7.89
CA GLY A 35 4.04 0.67 9.32
C GLY A 35 3.03 1.40 10.21
N GLU A 36 1.99 2.01 9.63
CA GLU A 36 0.83 2.47 10.41
C GLU A 36 -0.09 1.30 10.76
N GLU A 37 -1.02 1.49 11.70
CA GLU A 37 -2.05 0.49 12.01
C GLU A 37 -3.36 0.83 11.31
N PHE A 38 -4.07 -0.17 10.81
CA PHE A 38 -5.41 0.01 10.24
C PHE A 38 -6.38 0.56 11.30
N PRO A 39 -7.07 1.70 11.06
CA PRO A 39 -7.94 2.26 12.06
C PRO A 39 -9.16 1.36 12.32
N SER A 40 -9.67 1.44 13.55
CA SER A 40 -10.87 0.73 13.99
C SER A 40 -12.01 1.73 14.15
N ASP A 41 -13.22 1.34 13.73
CA ASP A 41 -14.38 2.21 13.87
C ASP A 41 -14.90 2.20 15.32
N PRO A 42 -15.20 3.36 15.94
CA PRO A 42 -15.75 3.39 17.29
C PRO A 42 -17.13 2.72 17.45
N VAL A 43 -17.91 2.66 16.38
CA VAL A 43 -19.27 2.09 16.37
C VAL A 43 -19.25 0.62 15.95
N TYR A 44 -18.50 0.29 14.90
CA TYR A 44 -18.49 -1.05 14.30
C TYR A 44 -17.31 -1.93 14.74
N GLY A 45 -16.28 -1.34 15.35
CA GLY A 45 -15.10 -2.07 15.83
C GLY A 45 -14.13 -2.39 14.70
N THR A 46 -13.77 -3.67 14.58
CA THR A 46 -12.79 -4.16 13.59
C THR A 46 -13.44 -4.32 12.23
N MET A 47 -12.77 -3.85 11.19
CA MET A 47 -13.23 -3.95 9.79
C MET A 47 -12.10 -4.46 8.90
N GLU A 48 -12.48 -5.06 7.76
CA GLU A 48 -11.55 -5.42 6.68
C GLU A 48 -11.20 -4.21 5.81
N TRP A 49 -9.96 -4.17 5.31
CA TRP A 49 -9.42 -3.10 4.49
C TRP A 49 -8.92 -3.62 3.13
N GLU A 50 -9.43 -3.04 2.04
CA GLU A 50 -9.05 -3.37 0.66
C GLU A 50 -8.12 -2.29 0.09
N LEU A 51 -6.91 -2.65 -0.36
CA LEU A 51 -6.05 -1.72 -1.09
C LEU A 51 -6.67 -1.35 -2.44
N LYS A 52 -6.98 -0.06 -2.64
CA LYS A 52 -7.51 0.48 -3.90
C LYS A 52 -6.41 1.01 -4.80
N GLU A 53 -5.46 1.73 -4.22
CA GLU A 53 -4.37 2.36 -4.98
C GLU A 53 -3.05 2.24 -4.22
N LEU A 54 -2.00 1.78 -4.90
CA LEU A 54 -0.65 1.76 -4.35
C LEU A 54 -0.06 3.17 -4.34
N ALA A 55 0.51 3.60 -3.22
CA ALA A 55 1.27 4.84 -3.19
C ALA A 55 2.52 4.70 -4.05
N GLN A 56 2.69 5.57 -5.04
CA GLN A 56 3.93 5.64 -5.78
C GLN A 56 5.01 6.24 -4.89
N GLU A 57 5.79 5.40 -4.21
CA GLU A 57 7.05 5.84 -3.62
C GLU A 57 7.97 6.29 -4.75
N LYS A 58 8.27 7.59 -4.82
CA LYS A 58 9.33 8.13 -5.67
C LYS A 58 10.68 7.64 -5.16
N ASN A 59 11.01 6.38 -5.43
CA ASN A 59 12.39 5.89 -5.40
C ASN A 59 13.14 6.39 -6.64
N SER A 60 13.09 7.71 -6.89
CA SER A 60 13.88 8.35 -7.92
C SER A 60 15.30 8.59 -7.40
N LYS A 61 15.99 7.52 -6.99
CA LYS A 61 17.46 7.48 -7.15
C LYS A 61 17.74 6.89 -8.52
N GLY A 62 17.21 7.55 -9.55
CA GLY A 62 17.63 7.33 -10.94
C GLY A 62 19.06 7.85 -11.08
N HIS A 63 20.03 7.14 -10.51
CA HIS A 63 21.43 7.37 -10.81
C HIS A 63 21.69 6.63 -12.13
N THR A 64 21.62 7.36 -13.22
CA THR A 64 22.19 6.92 -14.49
C THR A 64 23.69 6.75 -14.24
N ASP A 65 24.19 5.52 -14.38
CA ASP A 65 25.62 5.21 -14.24
C ASP A 65 26.45 6.20 -15.09
N ASP A 66 27.42 6.89 -14.48
CA ASP A 66 28.23 7.92 -15.15
C ASP A 66 28.96 7.40 -16.40
N ARG A 67 29.13 6.07 -16.54
CA ARG A 67 29.70 5.44 -17.75
C ARG A 67 28.78 5.47 -18.96
N LEU A 68 27.48 5.68 -18.75
CA LEU A 68 26.47 5.81 -19.81
C LEU A 68 26.33 7.25 -20.31
N ILE A 69 27.08 8.20 -19.74
CA ILE A 69 27.15 9.58 -20.24
C ILE A 69 28.12 9.59 -21.43
N PRO A 70 27.64 9.76 -22.68
CA PRO A 70 28.53 9.84 -23.83
C PRO A 70 29.45 11.06 -23.66
N LYS A 71 30.76 10.83 -23.63
CA LYS A 71 31.75 11.90 -23.75
C LYS A 71 31.67 12.42 -25.18
N LYS A 72 31.27 13.68 -25.35
CA LYS A 72 31.40 14.36 -26.64
C LYS A 72 32.90 14.54 -26.92
N ASP A 73 33.38 13.96 -28.01
CA ASP A 73 34.64 14.35 -28.67
C ASP A 73 34.51 15.73 -29.31
#